data_AF-A0A5C7QC36-F1
#
_entry.id   AF-A0A5C7QC36-F1
#
_cell.length_a   1.000
_cell.length_b   1.000
_cell.length_c   1.000
_cell.angle_alpha   90.00
_cell.angle_beta   90.00
_cell.angle_gamma   90.00
#
_symmetry.space_group_name_H-M   'P 1'
#
loop_
_entity.id
_entity.type
_entity.pdbx_description
1 polymer ?
#
loop_
_entity_poly.entity_id
_entity_poly.type
_entity_poly.pdbx_seq_one_letter_code
_entity_poly.pdbx_strand_id
1 'polypeptide(L)'
;MSAGAITVNGVNAANAGSTDGGRTGTISLAKASNTFALKKGHIFTIAGFSQQYVVTADVTLAVGNTTVSIAPALTAATAGSEVVTLLQAAGPGTTNHTMNLAFHRDAIAFASRIPADNVKLIQDSMPVKPIIVPDPVTGLVFRLQVVRMHFQTAWFIDVLYGGVLARPEMACRIVA
;
A
#
# COMPACT_ATOMS: atom_id res chain seq x y z
N MET A 1 21.58 -9.03 22.13
CA MET A 1 20.43 -9.50 22.95
C MET A 1 19.46 -10.20 22.01
N SER A 2 19.17 -11.48 22.22
CA SER A 2 18.31 -12.26 21.32
C SER A 2 16.88 -11.71 21.39
N ALA A 3 16.37 -11.16 20.28
CA ALA A 3 14.98 -10.75 20.20
C ALA A 3 14.12 -12.03 20.30
N GLY A 4 13.32 -12.18 21.36
CA GLY A 4 12.47 -13.36 21.54
C GLY A 4 11.65 -13.68 20.28
N ALA A 5 11.56 -14.95 19.91
CA ALA A 5 10.91 -15.38 18.67
C ALA A 5 9.44 -14.90 18.61
N ILE A 6 9.00 -14.52 17.41
CA ILE A 6 7.59 -14.27 17.11
C ILE A 6 7.01 -15.62 16.70
N THR A 7 5.86 -15.98 17.26
CA THR A 7 5.16 -17.23 16.94
C THR A 7 3.71 -16.97 16.61
N VAL A 8 3.12 -17.85 15.80
CA VAL A 8 1.66 -17.90 15.64
C VAL A 8 1.07 -18.34 16.98
N ASN A 9 0.01 -17.66 17.37
CA ASN A 9 -0.70 -17.94 18.60
C ASN A 9 -2.01 -18.69 18.30
N GLY A 10 -2.10 -19.92 18.79
CA GLY A 10 -3.29 -20.75 18.63
C GLY A 10 -3.63 -21.12 17.19
N VAL A 11 -4.72 -21.86 17.03
CA VAL A 11 -5.20 -22.29 15.71
C VAL A 11 -5.90 -21.11 15.03
N ASN A 12 -5.38 -20.68 13.88
CA ASN A 12 -6.02 -19.69 13.03
C ASN A 12 -6.56 -20.43 11.79
N ALA A 13 -7.84 -20.28 11.49
CA ALA A 13 -8.46 -20.94 10.34
C ALA A 13 -8.01 -20.35 9.01
N ALA A 14 -8.15 -21.13 7.93
CA ALA A 14 -8.01 -20.59 6.57
C ALA A 14 -9.00 -19.44 6.34
N ASN A 15 -8.56 -18.40 5.65
CA ASN A 15 -9.33 -17.17 5.38
C ASN A 15 -9.87 -16.44 6.64
N ALA A 16 -9.28 -16.67 7.82
CA ALA A 16 -9.70 -15.99 9.04
C ALA A 16 -9.71 -14.46 8.86
N GLY A 17 -10.83 -13.82 9.23
CA GLY A 17 -11.01 -12.37 9.13
C GLY A 17 -11.13 -11.81 7.72
N SER A 18 -11.15 -12.64 6.67
CA SER A 18 -11.31 -12.18 5.30
C SER A 18 -12.76 -11.85 4.97
N THR A 19 -12.99 -10.67 4.38
CA THR A 19 -14.30 -10.26 3.82
C THR A 19 -14.25 -10.04 2.31
N ASP A 20 -13.07 -10.21 1.71
CA ASP A 20 -12.75 -9.85 0.32
C ASP A 20 -12.34 -11.08 -0.51
N GLY A 21 -12.80 -12.27 -0.11
CA GLY A 21 -12.54 -13.51 -0.85
C GLY A 21 -11.10 -14.02 -0.74
N GLY A 22 -10.41 -13.74 0.38
CA GLY A 22 -9.06 -14.23 0.68
C GLY A 22 -7.93 -13.26 0.34
N ARG A 23 -8.23 -12.02 -0.09
CA ARG A 23 -7.20 -11.01 -0.42
C ARG A 23 -6.58 -10.41 0.83
N THR A 24 -7.37 -10.25 1.90
CA THR A 24 -6.91 -9.86 3.23
C THR A 24 -7.44 -10.84 4.27
N GLY A 25 -6.72 -10.95 5.39
CA GLY A 25 -7.13 -11.75 6.53
C GLY A 25 -6.48 -11.29 7.82
N THR A 26 -6.69 -12.05 8.88
CA THR A 26 -6.13 -11.79 10.21
C THR A 26 -5.44 -13.03 10.75
N ILE A 27 -4.36 -12.83 11.49
CA ILE A 27 -3.66 -13.88 12.22
C ILE A 27 -3.35 -13.41 13.64
N SER A 28 -3.47 -14.28 14.62
CA SER A 28 -2.98 -14.00 15.98
C SER A 28 -1.49 -14.33 16.08
N LEU A 29 -0.68 -13.32 16.38
CA LEU A 29 0.75 -13.45 16.64
C LEU A 29 1.05 -13.13 18.11
N ALA A 30 2.03 -13.84 18.66
CA ALA A 30 2.58 -13.57 19.97
C ALA A 30 4.09 -13.36 19.90
N LYS A 31 4.62 -12.61 20.85
CA LYS A 31 6.06 -12.46 21.07
C LYS A 31 6.41 -12.86 22.49
N ALA A 32 7.41 -13.73 22.63
CA ALA A 32 7.76 -14.33 23.92
C ALA A 32 8.36 -13.33 24.91
N SER A 33 9.06 -12.30 24.42
CA SER A 33 9.67 -11.27 25.27
C SER A 33 9.77 -9.94 24.55
N ASN A 34 9.43 -8.86 25.26
CA ASN A 34 9.42 -7.46 24.81
C ASN A 34 8.39 -7.14 23.72
N THR A 35 7.99 -5.88 23.65
CA THR A 35 7.11 -5.41 22.58
C THR A 35 7.87 -5.28 21.27
N PHE A 36 7.17 -5.42 20.14
CA PHE A 36 7.74 -5.17 18.82
C PHE A 36 6.69 -4.50 17.93
N ALA A 37 7.02 -3.35 17.37
CA ALA A 37 6.15 -2.65 16.44
C ALA A 37 6.25 -3.28 15.04
N LEU A 38 5.23 -4.02 14.63
CA LEU A 38 5.02 -4.33 13.21
C LEU A 38 4.38 -3.13 12.54
N LYS A 39 4.99 -2.72 11.44
CA LYS A 39 4.49 -1.63 10.61
C LYS A 39 3.88 -2.20 9.35
N LYS A 40 2.91 -1.48 8.79
CA LYS A 40 2.36 -1.77 7.47
C LYS A 40 3.50 -1.91 6.47
N GLY A 41 3.47 -2.98 5.68
CA GLY A 41 4.48 -3.29 4.67
C GLY A 41 5.57 -4.27 5.10
N HIS A 42 5.68 -4.59 6.41
CA HIS A 42 6.57 -5.66 6.88
C HIS A 42 6.19 -7.01 6.26
N ILE A 43 7.20 -7.76 5.84
CA ILE A 43 7.06 -9.07 5.20
C ILE A 43 7.54 -10.15 6.16
N PHE A 44 6.79 -11.23 6.25
CA PHE A 44 7.17 -12.40 7.02
C PHE A 44 6.75 -13.70 6.35
N THR A 45 7.38 -14.78 6.78
CA THR A 45 7.01 -16.17 6.48
C THR A 45 6.64 -16.89 7.77
N ILE A 46 5.78 -17.88 7.65
CA ILE A 46 5.37 -18.76 8.75
C ILE A 46 6.00 -20.13 8.48
N ALA A 47 6.65 -20.73 9.48
CA ALA A 47 7.20 -22.07 9.36
C ALA A 47 6.11 -23.07 8.93
N GLY A 48 6.39 -23.90 7.92
CA GLY A 48 5.42 -24.85 7.34
C GLY A 48 4.57 -24.29 6.20
N PHE A 49 4.65 -22.98 5.91
CA PHE A 49 4.01 -22.35 4.76
C PHE A 49 5.06 -21.82 3.77
N SER A 50 4.85 -22.05 2.48
CA SER A 50 5.73 -21.52 1.41
C SER A 50 5.38 -20.09 1.00
N GLN A 51 4.20 -19.60 1.38
CA GLN A 51 3.70 -18.28 1.02
C GLN A 51 4.29 -17.18 1.92
N GLN A 52 4.60 -16.02 1.34
CA GLN A 52 4.95 -14.82 2.07
C GLN A 52 3.71 -13.98 2.38
N TYR A 53 3.72 -13.33 3.54
CA TYR A 53 2.64 -12.47 4.01
C TYR A 53 3.15 -11.06 4.27
N VAL A 54 2.30 -10.06 4.00
CA VAL A 54 2.55 -8.66 4.31
C VAL A 54 1.58 -8.17 5.37
N VAL A 55 2.08 -7.38 6.32
CA VAL A 55 1.25 -6.69 7.31
C VAL A 55 0.55 -5.51 6.66
N THR A 56 -0.77 -5.41 6.80
CA THR A 56 -1.59 -4.38 6.15
C THR A 56 -1.89 -3.17 7.05
N ALA A 57 -1.68 -3.29 8.36
CA ALA A 57 -1.90 -2.22 9.34
C ALA A 57 -0.82 -2.23 10.45
N ASP A 58 -0.49 -1.04 10.97
CA ASP A 58 0.45 -0.90 12.08
C ASP A 58 -0.09 -1.57 13.35
N VAL A 59 0.74 -2.38 14.01
CA VAL A 59 0.38 -3.07 15.23
C VAL A 59 1.60 -3.29 16.12
N THR A 60 1.45 -3.10 17.42
CA THR A 60 2.49 -3.42 18.39
C THR A 60 2.21 -4.80 18.97
N LEU A 61 3.08 -5.76 18.71
CA LEU A 61 3.03 -7.04 19.40
C LEU A 61 3.35 -6.80 20.87
N ALA A 62 2.42 -7.19 21.72
CA ALA A 62 2.63 -7.28 23.16
C ALA A 62 3.10 -8.69 23.54
N VAL A 63 3.51 -8.85 24.79
CA VAL A 63 3.61 -10.18 25.40
C VAL A 63 2.18 -10.74 25.48
N GLY A 64 1.92 -11.85 24.79
CA GLY A 64 0.59 -12.42 24.62
C GLY A 64 0.01 -12.23 23.22
N ASN A 65 -1.31 -12.30 23.11
CA ASN A 65 -2.01 -12.51 21.85
C ASN A 65 -2.30 -11.16 21.18
N THR A 66 -1.80 -10.96 19.96
CA THR A 66 -2.07 -9.74 19.19
C THR A 66 -2.63 -10.12 17.82
N THR A 67 -3.79 -9.55 17.45
CA THR A 67 -4.36 -9.74 16.12
C THR A 67 -3.65 -8.84 15.12
N VAL A 68 -3.14 -9.44 14.05
CA VAL A 68 -2.40 -8.77 12.97
C VAL A 68 -3.17 -8.93 11.67
N SER A 69 -3.41 -7.82 10.97
CA SER A 69 -4.02 -7.83 9.64
C SER A 69 -2.97 -8.10 8.57
N ILE A 70 -3.26 -9.05 7.68
CA ILE A 70 -2.30 -9.62 6.73
C ILE A 70 -2.89 -9.72 5.32
N ALA A 71 -2.01 -9.78 4.32
CA ALA A 71 -2.34 -10.12 2.95
C ALA A 71 -1.23 -11.03 2.36
N PRO A 72 -1.56 -12.06 1.55
CA PRO A 72 -2.89 -12.62 1.34
C PRO A 72 -3.46 -13.26 2.64
N ALA A 73 -4.72 -13.69 2.63
CA ALA A 73 -5.26 -14.46 3.75
C ALA A 73 -4.59 -15.84 3.86
N LEU A 74 -4.69 -16.48 5.03
CA LEU A 74 -4.16 -17.83 5.24
C LEU A 74 -4.88 -18.84 4.34
N THR A 75 -4.12 -19.62 3.58
CA THR A 75 -4.66 -20.66 2.70
C THR A 75 -5.01 -21.95 3.44
N ALA A 76 -4.34 -22.23 4.55
CA ALA A 76 -4.59 -23.37 5.42
C ALA A 76 -4.51 -22.96 6.89
N ALA A 77 -5.08 -23.78 7.77
CA ALA A 77 -5.10 -23.49 9.20
C ALA A 77 -3.72 -23.65 9.84
N THR A 78 -3.40 -22.82 10.82
CA THR A 78 -2.18 -22.94 11.63
C THR A 78 -2.41 -23.86 12.83
N ALA A 79 -1.38 -24.58 13.29
CA ALA A 79 -1.38 -25.40 14.48
C ALA A 79 -1.18 -24.58 15.78
N GLY A 80 -0.62 -23.37 15.71
CA GLY A 80 -0.56 -22.43 16.83
C GLY A 80 0.73 -22.40 17.61
N SER A 81 1.86 -22.70 16.96
CA SER A 81 3.21 -22.58 17.54
C SER A 81 4.27 -22.37 16.45
N GLU A 82 3.86 -22.11 15.22
CA GLU A 82 4.76 -21.90 14.10
C GLU A 82 5.59 -20.66 14.31
N VAL A 83 6.89 -20.78 14.03
CA VAL A 83 7.82 -19.65 14.09
C VAL A 83 7.50 -18.69 12.93
N VAL A 84 7.41 -17.41 13.26
CA VAL A 84 7.25 -16.33 12.29
C VAL A 84 8.60 -15.66 12.09
N THR A 85 9.11 -15.74 10.87
CA THR A 85 10.37 -15.12 10.47
C THR A 85 10.05 -13.86 9.68
N LEU A 86 10.44 -12.70 10.20
CA LEU A 86 10.39 -11.46 9.44
C LEU A 86 11.51 -11.50 8.40
N LEU A 87 11.15 -11.41 7.12
CA LEU A 87 12.14 -11.33 6.02
C LEU A 87 12.89 -9.99 6.05
N GLN A 88 12.29 -9.00 6.69
CA GLN A 88 12.91 -7.71 6.94
C GLN A 88 13.43 -7.68 8.39
N ALA A 89 14.73 -7.95 8.57
CA ALA A 89 15.41 -7.63 9.81
C ALA A 89 15.72 -6.13 9.84
N ALA A 90 14.74 -5.34 10.25
CA ALA A 90 14.92 -3.92 10.52
C ALA A 90 14.64 -3.67 12.00
N GLY A 91 15.64 -3.22 12.74
CA GLY A 91 15.36 -2.43 13.94
C GLY A 91 14.55 -1.19 13.56
N PRO A 92 14.07 -0.41 14.55
CA PRO A 92 13.34 0.82 14.29
C PRO A 92 14.12 1.71 13.29
N GLY A 93 13.59 1.90 12.08
CA GLY A 93 14.15 2.83 11.09
C GLY A 93 15.08 2.26 10.00
N THR A 94 15.31 0.95 9.88
CA THR A 94 16.22 0.41 8.85
C THR A 94 15.54 -0.49 7.81
N THR A 95 14.79 0.08 6.86
CA THR A 95 14.28 -0.68 5.70
C THR A 95 15.42 -1.02 4.72
N ASN A 96 16.21 -2.06 5.02
CA ASN A 96 17.29 -2.56 4.14
C ASN A 96 16.76 -3.52 3.05
N HIS A 97 15.72 -3.13 2.30
CA HIS A 97 15.43 -3.84 1.06
C HIS A 97 14.95 -2.87 -0.02
N THR A 98 15.52 -3.01 -1.22
CA THR A 98 15.06 -2.30 -2.41
C THR A 98 13.78 -2.99 -2.88
N MET A 99 12.69 -2.22 -2.93
CA MET A 99 11.38 -2.73 -3.36
C MET A 99 11.39 -2.92 -4.88
N ASN A 100 11.68 -4.13 -5.35
CA ASN A 100 11.50 -4.48 -6.75
C ASN A 100 10.04 -4.87 -6.98
N LEU A 101 9.42 -4.34 -8.03
CA LEU A 101 8.04 -4.65 -8.39
C LEU A 101 8.03 -5.36 -9.73
N ALA A 102 7.36 -6.51 -9.79
CA ALA A 102 7.04 -7.18 -11.03
C ALA A 102 5.52 -7.23 -11.18
N PHE A 103 5.01 -6.76 -12.32
CA PHE A 103 3.59 -6.73 -12.57
C PHE A 103 3.30 -7.01 -14.05
N HIS A 104 2.16 -7.65 -14.30
CA HIS A 104 1.63 -7.76 -15.65
C HIS A 104 1.07 -6.41 -16.12
N ARG A 105 1.02 -6.17 -17.43
CA ARG A 105 0.50 -4.92 -18.03
C ARG A 105 -0.91 -4.55 -17.53
N ASP A 106 -1.72 -5.56 -17.21
CA ASP A 106 -3.12 -5.38 -16.81
C ASP A 106 -3.32 -5.31 -15.28
N ALA A 107 -2.25 -5.38 -14.48
CA ALA A 107 -2.38 -5.37 -13.02
C ALA A 107 -2.78 -3.99 -12.50
N ILE A 108 -2.23 -2.93 -13.08
CA ILE A 108 -2.42 -1.54 -12.66
C ILE A 108 -3.20 -0.82 -13.74
N ALA A 109 -4.38 -0.30 -13.36
CA ALA A 109 -5.15 0.59 -14.21
C ALA A 109 -4.88 2.03 -13.77
N PHE A 110 -4.43 2.86 -14.72
CA PHE A 110 -4.28 4.30 -14.54
C PHE A 110 -5.27 5.01 -15.46
N ALA A 111 -5.98 5.99 -14.91
CA ALA A 111 -6.89 6.84 -15.66
C ALA A 111 -6.65 8.30 -15.28
N SER A 112 -6.62 9.17 -16.29
CA SER A 112 -6.58 10.61 -16.11
C SER A 112 -7.74 11.25 -16.84
N ARG A 113 -8.21 12.37 -16.28
CA ARG A 113 -9.24 13.21 -16.88
C ARG A 113 -8.87 14.67 -16.64
N ILE A 114 -9.16 15.52 -17.62
CA ILE A 114 -9.08 16.96 -17.43
C ILE A 114 -10.21 17.37 -16.48
N PRO A 115 -9.91 18.08 -15.37
CA PRO A 115 -10.96 18.58 -14.49
C PRO A 115 -11.95 19.44 -15.27
N ALA A 116 -13.24 19.33 -14.96
CA ALA A 116 -14.25 20.18 -15.59
C ALA A 116 -13.99 21.65 -15.22
N ASP A 117 -14.22 22.55 -16.16
CA ASP A 117 -14.23 23.99 -15.89
C ASP A 117 -15.48 24.33 -15.09
N ASN A 118 -15.34 24.35 -13.76
CA ASN A 118 -16.40 24.81 -12.85
C ASN A 118 -16.42 26.34 -12.74
N VAL A 119 -16.24 27.05 -13.85
CA VAL A 119 -16.46 28.50 -13.90
C VAL A 119 -17.97 28.71 -13.91
N LYS A 120 -18.60 28.69 -12.74
CA LYS A 120 -19.83 29.46 -12.55
C LYS A 120 -19.44 30.91 -12.79
N LEU A 121 -19.89 31.42 -13.94
CA LEU A 121 -19.75 32.76 -14.43
C LEU A 121 -20.00 33.79 -13.32
N ILE A 122 -18.94 34.33 -12.71
CA ILE A 122 -18.96 35.74 -12.34
C ILE A 122 -18.62 36.45 -13.64
N GLN A 123 -19.67 36.93 -14.29
CA GLN A 123 -19.75 37.34 -15.68
C GLN A 123 -18.96 38.62 -16.01
N ASP A 124 -18.04 39.04 -15.14
CA ASP A 124 -17.41 40.35 -15.21
C ASP A 124 -16.13 40.33 -14.33
N SER A 125 -15.03 39.68 -14.71
CA SER A 125 -13.91 40.36 -15.36
C SER A 125 -12.74 39.35 -15.45
N MET A 126 -12.24 39.10 -16.65
CA MET A 126 -11.11 38.21 -17.01
C MET A 126 -11.42 36.70 -17.13
N PRO A 127 -12.02 36.26 -18.25
CA PRO A 127 -12.07 34.84 -18.60
C PRO A 127 -10.67 34.31 -18.93
N VAL A 128 -9.96 33.74 -17.95
CA VAL A 128 -8.76 32.94 -18.21
C VAL A 128 -9.21 31.62 -18.82
N LYS A 129 -9.05 31.49 -20.14
CA LYS A 129 -9.30 30.21 -20.83
C LYS A 129 -8.15 29.25 -20.51
N PRO A 130 -8.43 28.08 -19.90
CA PRO A 130 -7.41 27.07 -19.70
C PRO A 130 -6.90 26.55 -21.04
N ILE A 131 -5.60 26.27 -21.11
CA ILE A 131 -4.93 25.65 -22.26
C ILE A 131 -4.67 24.19 -21.90
N ILE A 132 -4.93 23.29 -22.85
CA ILE A 132 -4.62 21.87 -22.72
C ILE A 132 -3.18 21.66 -23.20
N VAL A 133 -2.34 21.10 -22.35
CA VAL A 133 -0.91 20.88 -22.62
C VAL A 133 -0.60 19.39 -22.48
N PRO A 134 -0.28 18.68 -23.59
CA PRO A 134 0.22 17.32 -23.53
C PRO A 134 1.71 17.32 -23.14
N ASP A 135 2.10 16.44 -22.22
CA ASP A 135 3.51 16.19 -21.91
C ASP A 135 4.14 15.25 -22.96
N PRO A 136 5.19 15.68 -23.68
CA PRO A 136 5.82 14.87 -24.72
C PRO A 136 6.51 13.59 -24.21
N VAL A 137 6.84 13.50 -22.91
CA VAL A 137 7.55 12.32 -22.37
C VAL A 137 6.55 11.28 -21.86
N THR A 138 5.58 11.68 -21.04
CA THR A 138 4.63 10.75 -20.42
C THR A 138 3.35 10.53 -21.22
N GLY A 139 3.05 11.41 -22.18
CA GLY A 139 1.77 11.40 -22.91
C GLY A 139 0.57 11.82 -22.07
N LEU A 140 0.78 12.26 -20.83
CA LEU A 140 -0.29 12.77 -19.98
C LEU A 140 -0.75 14.15 -20.46
N VAL A 141 -2.03 14.42 -20.23
CA VAL A 141 -2.66 15.67 -20.63
C VAL A 141 -2.97 16.49 -19.39
N PHE A 142 -2.40 17.68 -19.33
CA PHE A 142 -2.58 18.63 -18.23
C PHE A 142 -3.40 19.83 -18.67
N ARG A 143 -4.03 20.49 -17.70
CA ARG A 143 -4.65 21.80 -17.89
C ARG A 143 -3.72 22.87 -17.32
N LEU A 144 -3.43 23.89 -18.13
CA LEU A 144 -2.65 25.04 -17.74
C LEU A 144 -3.54 26.29 -17.69
N GLN A 145 -3.55 26.95 -16.54
CA GLN A 145 -4.22 28.23 -16.33
C GLN A 145 -3.19 29.31 -16.04
N VAL A 146 -3.30 30.44 -16.74
CA VAL A 146 -2.42 31.59 -16.58
C VAL A 146 -3.23 32.76 -16.08
N VAL A 147 -3.09 33.07 -14.79
CA VAL A 147 -3.78 34.19 -14.16
C VAL A 147 -2.81 35.35 -14.04
N ARG A 148 -3.15 36.46 -14.68
CA ARG A 148 -2.41 37.72 -14.51
C ARG A 148 -3.05 38.50 -13.37
N MET A 149 -2.23 38.86 -12.39
CA MET A 149 -2.56 39.69 -11.24
C MET A 149 -1.70 40.96 -11.25
N HIS A 150 -1.87 41.84 -10.27
CA HIS A 150 -1.12 43.09 -10.16
C HIS A 150 0.39 42.83 -10.03
N PHE A 151 1.14 43.12 -11.10
CA PHE A 151 2.58 42.84 -11.28
C PHE A 151 3.02 41.38 -11.05
N GLN A 152 2.10 40.42 -11.12
CA GLN A 152 2.39 39.00 -10.90
C GLN A 152 1.67 38.15 -11.94
N THR A 153 2.34 37.09 -12.41
CA THR A 153 1.72 36.07 -13.27
C THR A 153 1.78 34.74 -12.54
N ALA A 154 0.62 34.19 -12.21
CA ALA A 154 0.49 32.88 -11.59
C ALA A 154 0.17 31.83 -12.64
N TRP A 155 0.89 30.71 -12.60
CA TRP A 155 0.71 29.56 -13.49
C TRP A 155 0.20 28.40 -12.64
N PHE A 156 -0.94 27.83 -13.02
CA PHE A 156 -1.52 26.66 -12.37
C PHE A 156 -1.57 25.52 -13.37
N ILE A 157 -0.97 24.39 -13.00
CA ILE A 157 -1.04 23.16 -13.76
C ILE A 157 -1.82 22.15 -12.91
N ASP A 158 -2.90 21.61 -13.48
CA ASP A 158 -3.74 20.65 -12.79
C ASP A 158 -4.09 19.44 -13.68
N VAL A 159 -4.33 18.30 -13.02
CA VAL A 159 -4.79 17.04 -13.62
C VAL A 159 -5.59 16.27 -12.58
N LEU A 160 -6.72 15.68 -12.99
CA LEU A 160 -7.42 14.69 -12.17
C LEU A 160 -6.95 13.31 -12.59
N TYR A 161 -6.40 12.55 -11.67
CA TYR A 161 -5.89 11.19 -11.94
C TYR A 161 -6.34 10.21 -10.86
N GLY A 162 -6.38 8.94 -11.24
CA GLY A 162 -6.63 7.83 -10.35
C GLY A 162 -5.86 6.61 -10.83
N GLY A 163 -5.39 5.83 -9.86
CA GLY A 163 -4.75 4.53 -10.12
C GLY A 163 -5.37 3.48 -9.21
N VAL A 164 -5.60 2.29 -9.74
CA VAL A 164 -6.06 1.14 -8.96
C VAL A 164 -5.29 -0.12 -9.35
N LEU A 165 -4.95 -0.92 -8.35
CA LEU A 165 -4.51 -2.30 -8.55
C LEU A 165 -5.74 -3.16 -8.82
N ALA A 166 -6.17 -3.19 -10.08
CA ALA A 166 -7.38 -3.88 -10.51
C ALA A 166 -7.29 -5.39 -10.20
N ARG A 167 -6.11 -5.96 -10.41
CA ARG A 167 -5.81 -7.39 -10.24
C ARG A 167 -4.54 -7.58 -9.41
N PRO A 168 -4.62 -7.62 -8.07
CA PRO A 168 -3.44 -7.75 -7.22
C PRO A 168 -2.73 -9.08 -7.39
N GLU A 169 -3.42 -10.13 -7.83
CA GLU A 169 -2.82 -11.43 -8.12
C GLU A 169 -1.78 -11.40 -9.25
N MET A 170 -1.82 -10.36 -10.11
CA MET A 170 -0.89 -10.18 -11.24
C MET A 170 0.26 -9.21 -10.93
N ALA A 171 0.37 -8.75 -9.69
CA ALA A 171 1.47 -7.91 -9.23
C ALA A 171 2.11 -8.52 -8.00
N CYS A 172 3.43 -8.61 -7.99
CA CYS A 172 4.17 -9.04 -6.83
C CYS A 172 5.31 -8.07 -6.52
N ARG A 173 5.63 -8.02 -5.23
CA ARG A 173 6.85 -7.40 -4.76
C ARG A 173 7.92 -8.49 -4.71
N ILE A 174 9.02 -8.24 -5.39
CA ILE A 174 10.22 -9.06 -5.35
C ILE A 174 11.12 -8.46 -4.28
N VAL A 175 11.46 -9.29 -3.30
CA VAL A 175 12.49 -8.99 -2.31
C VAL A 175 13.74 -9.75 -2.75
N ALA A 176 14.80 -9.02 -3.03
CA ALA A 176 16.14 -9.56 -3.29
C ALA A 176 17.03 -9.35 -2.07
#